data_AF-A0A662WVW3-F1
#
_entry.id   AF-A0A662WVW3-F1
#
_cell.length_a   1.000
_cell.length_b   1.000
_cell.length_c   1.000
_cell.angle_alpha   90.00
_cell.angle_beta   90.00
_cell.angle_gamma   90.00
#
_symmetry.space_group_name_H-M   'P 1'
#
loop_
_entity.id
_entity.type
_entity.pdbx_description
1 polymer ?
#
loop_
_entity_poly.entity_id
_entity_poly.type
_entity_poly.pdbx_seq_one_letter_code
_entity_poly.pdbx_strand_id
1 'polypeptide(L)' 'MALKNLVDTGIVTAYPPLVDVKGSYTAQYEHTILLRPTCKEIISRGDDY' A
#
# COMPACT_ATOMS: atom_id res chain seq x y z
N MET A 1 5.55 11.11 24.75
CA MET A 1 6.06 10.70 23.42
C MET A 1 5.28 11.47 22.37
N ALA A 2 5.94 12.22 21.48
CA ALA A 2 5.25 13.14 20.56
C ALA A 2 4.37 12.41 19.53
N LEU A 3 4.90 11.39 18.83
CA LEU A 3 4.14 10.65 17.82
C LEU A 3 2.94 9.88 18.40
N LYS A 4 3.14 9.18 19.54
CA LYS A 4 2.06 8.44 20.21
C LYS A 4 0.89 9.37 20.56
N ASN A 5 1.19 10.57 21.08
CA ASN A 5 0.14 11.53 21.41
C ASN A 5 -0.68 11.94 20.18
N LEU A 6 -0.03 12.15 19.02
CA LEU A 6 -0.73 12.49 17.77
C LEU A 6 -1.64 11.35 17.27
N VAL A 7 -1.21 10.11 17.48
CA VAL A 7 -2.03 8.91 17.18
C VAL A 7 -3.20 8.80 18.16
N ASP A 8 -2.93 8.93 19.46
CA ASP A 8 -3.95 8.87 20.52
C ASP A 8 -5.01 9.98 20.36
N THR A 9 -4.62 11.16 19.85
CA THR A 9 -5.54 12.27 19.58
C THR A 9 -6.19 12.21 18.19
N GLY A 10 -5.97 11.14 17.40
CA GLY A 10 -6.63 10.92 16.11
C GLY A 10 -6.14 11.82 14.96
N ILE A 11 -5.02 12.51 15.13
CA ILE A 11 -4.41 13.36 14.08
C ILE A 11 -3.66 12.48 13.07
N VAL A 12 -3.08 11.37 13.55
CA VAL A 12 -2.35 10.40 12.75
C VAL A 12 -2.96 9.02 12.93
N THR A 13 -3.13 8.28 11.84
CA THR A 13 -3.59 6.88 11.87
C THR A 13 -2.39 5.94 11.86
N ALA A 14 -2.32 5.03 12.83
CA ALA A 14 -1.35 3.93 12.80
C ALA A 14 -1.83 2.83 11.84
N TYR A 15 -0.97 2.41 10.92
CA TYR A 15 -1.18 1.24 10.06
C TYR A 15 -0.18 0.15 10.49
N PRO A 16 -0.57 -0.77 11.39
CA PRO A 16 0.31 -1.83 11.84
C PRO A 16 0.60 -2.84 10.71
N PRO A 17 1.65 -3.67 10.85
CA PRO A 17 1.94 -4.72 9.88
C PRO A 17 0.75 -5.66 9.68
N LEU A 18 0.43 -5.95 8.41
CA LEU A 18 -0.53 -6.98 8.03
C LEU A 18 0.23 -8.28 7.79
N VAL A 19 0.01 -9.26 8.67
CA VAL A 19 0.75 -10.53 8.66
C VAL A 19 -0.22 -11.69 8.57
N ASP A 20 0.17 -12.73 7.83
CA ASP A 20 -0.57 -13.98 7.71
C ASP A 20 -0.20 -14.95 8.86
N VAL A 21 -0.83 -16.13 8.90
CA VAL A 21 -0.63 -17.12 9.95
C VAL A 21 0.82 -17.61 10.02
N LYS A 22 1.27 -17.93 11.23
CA LYS A 22 2.64 -18.36 11.47
C LYS A 22 3.02 -19.55 10.58
N GLY A 23 4.12 -19.41 9.85
CA GLY A 23 4.66 -20.43 8.95
C GLY A 23 4.19 -20.32 7.50
N SER A 24 3.30 -19.37 7.17
CA SER A 24 2.98 -19.06 5.78
C SER A 24 4.02 -18.16 5.13
N TYR A 25 3.97 -18.09 3.80
CA TYR A 25 4.83 -17.27 2.97
C TYR A 25 3.96 -16.44 2.01
N THR A 26 4.21 -15.13 1.94
CA THR A 26 3.42 -14.18 1.13
C THR A 26 4.30 -13.52 0.06
N ALA A 27 3.75 -13.32 -1.13
CA ALA A 27 4.36 -12.55 -2.22
C ALA A 27 3.36 -11.53 -2.78
N GLN A 28 3.84 -10.38 -3.27
CA GLN A 28 3.01 -9.29 -3.80
C GLN A 28 3.67 -8.67 -5.04
N TYR A 29 2.84 -8.31 -6.03
CA TYR A 29 3.17 -7.39 -7.14
C TYR A 29 2.12 -6.27 -7.17
N GLU A 30 2.50 -5.08 -7.61
CA GLU A 30 1.60 -3.92 -7.68
C GLU A 30 1.86 -3.05 -8.91
N HIS A 31 0.77 -2.50 -9.46
CA HIS A 31 0.81 -1.47 -10.49
C HIS A 31 -0.26 -0.43 -10.29
N THR A 32 0.08 0.81 -10.64
CA THR A 32 -0.85 1.92 -10.77
C THR A 32 -1.42 1.95 -12.18
N ILE A 33 -2.75 2.06 -12.28
CA ILE A 33 -3.44 2.21 -13.56
C ILE A 33 -4.21 3.53 -13.61
N LEU A 34 -4.25 4.13 -14.80
CA LEU A 34 -5.07 5.30 -15.12
C LEU A 34 -6.19 4.85 -16.06
N LEU A 35 -7.43 5.08 -15.64
CA LEU A 35 -8.60 4.90 -16.49
C LEU A 35 -8.84 6.20 -17.24
N ARG A 36 -8.30 6.28 -18.47
CA ARG A 36 -8.41 7.46 -19.33
C ARG A 36 -9.65 7.35 -20.22
N PRO A 37 -10.13 8.46 -20.79
CA PRO A 37 -11.29 8.43 -21.68
C PRO A 37 -11.15 7.49 -22.87
N THR A 38 -9.92 7.29 -23.36
CA THR A 38 -9.64 6.54 -24.59
C THR A 38 -8.95 5.19 -24.36
N CYS A 39 -8.43 4.93 -23.15
CA CYS A 39 -7.74 3.69 -22.84
C CYS A 39 -7.58 3.48 -21.33
N LYS A 40 -7.23 2.25 -20.96
CA LYS A 40 -6.64 1.95 -19.67
C LYS A 40 -5.13 1.94 -19.82
N GLU A 41 -4.45 2.76 -19.03
CA GLU A 41 -2.99 2.92 -19.07
C GLU A 41 -2.38 2.39 -17.79
N ILE A 42 -1.39 1.50 -17.90
CA ILE A 42 -0.62 1.00 -16.74
C ILE A 42 0.59 1.91 -16.59
N ILE A 43 0.44 3.00 -15.83
CA ILE A 43 1.43 4.08 -15.79
C ILE A 43 2.75 3.67 -15.13
N SER A 44 2.71 2.64 -14.29
CA SER A 44 3.89 2.12 -13.58
C SER A 44 4.57 0.94 -14.28
N ARG A 45 4.16 0.57 -15.50
CA ARG A 45 4.76 -0.56 -16.25
C ARG A 45 6.20 -0.22 -16.64
N GLY A 46 7.14 -1.10 -16.30
CA GLY A 46 8.53 -1.08 -16.75
C GLY A 46 8.86 -2.21 -17.74
N ASP A 47 10.14 -2.40 -18.04
CA ASP A 47 10.65 -3.51 -18.88
C ASP A 47 10.63 -4.86 -18.13
N ASP A 48 10.43 -4.83 -16.82
CA ASP A 48 10.41 -5.98 -15.93
C ASP A 48 8.98 -6.45 -15.61
N TYR A 49 8.37 -5.84 -14.60
CA TYR A 49 6.99 -6.06 -14.16
C TYR A 49 6.36 -4.70 -14.00
#